data_AF-A0A1I5RY08-F1
#
_entry.id   AF-A0A1I5RY08-F1
#
_cell.length_a   1.000
_cell.length_b   1.000
_cell.length_c   1.000
_cell.angle_alpha   90.00
_cell.angle_beta   90.00
_cell.angle_gamma   90.00
#
_symmetry.space_group_name_H-M   'P 1'
#
loop_
_entity.id
_entity.type
_entity.pdbx_description
1 polymer ?
#
loop_
_entity_poly.entity_id
_entity_poly.type
_entity_poly.pdbx_seq_one_letter_code
_entity_poly.pdbx_strand_id
1 'polypeptide(L)'
;MATTKKKELLIGIAMLGTGLGYLLMTSQLPRHDGIDAAFVPSLLSSLLCLLGVLQLLSVRHCSQAVTEYHPDAEADTPQGGSDIKTVVKTLALIVGYIALLSPIGFPLMTAIYLYLQFIVLTPVDHRVNHLAYALIALVTSAITYLLFREAFDLMLPSGLLPF
;
A
#
# COMPACT_ATOMS: atom_id res chain seq x y z
N MET A 1 0.36 -25.16 -18.64
CA MET A 1 1.36 -24.13 -19.03
C MET A 1 0.81 -23.07 -19.99
N ALA A 2 0.17 -23.41 -21.12
CA ALA A 2 -0.34 -22.41 -22.07
C ALA A 2 -1.50 -21.53 -21.53
N THR A 3 -2.34 -22.07 -20.64
CA THR A 3 -3.47 -21.34 -20.03
C THR A 3 -2.99 -20.28 -19.03
N THR A 4 -1.94 -20.56 -18.26
CA THR A 4 -1.33 -19.63 -17.29
C THR A 4 -0.74 -18.40 -17.98
N LYS A 5 0.02 -18.60 -19.09
CA LYS A 5 0.57 -17.49 -19.88
C LYS A 5 -0.48 -16.57 -20.47
N LYS A 6 -1.62 -17.12 -20.93
CA LYS A 6 -2.74 -16.31 -21.45
C LYS A 6 -3.40 -15.48 -20.34
N LYS A 7 -3.51 -16.04 -19.13
CA LYS A 7 -4.05 -15.33 -17.96
C LYS A 7 -3.12 -14.22 -17.48
N GLU A 8 -1.82 -14.48 -17.39
CA GLU A 8 -0.81 -13.47 -17.02
C GLU A 8 -0.70 -12.35 -18.06
N LEU A 9 -0.78 -12.69 -19.36
CA LEU A 9 -0.83 -11.70 -20.43
C LEU A 9 -2.09 -10.84 -20.35
N LEU A 10 -3.25 -11.45 -20.08
CA LEU A 10 -4.52 -10.74 -19.91
C LEU A 10 -4.45 -9.78 -18.72
N ILE A 11 -3.91 -10.24 -17.58
CA ILE A 11 -3.72 -9.42 -16.37
C ILE A 11 -2.78 -8.25 -16.65
N GLY A 12 -1.63 -8.49 -17.29
CA GLY A 12 -0.68 -7.42 -17.64
C GLY A 12 -1.27 -6.38 -18.58
N ILE A 13 -2.04 -6.80 -19.59
CA ILE A 13 -2.75 -5.89 -20.51
C ILE A 13 -3.82 -5.08 -19.76
N ALA A 14 -4.60 -5.74 -18.89
CA ALA A 14 -5.62 -5.08 -18.09
C ALA A 14 -5.00 -4.02 -17.16
N MET A 15 -3.94 -4.39 -16.43
CA MET A 15 -3.23 -3.48 -15.53
C MET A 15 -2.62 -2.28 -16.27
N LEU A 16 -1.97 -2.51 -17.42
CA LEU A 16 -1.39 -1.44 -18.23
C LEU A 16 -2.48 -0.52 -18.78
N GLY A 17 -3.59 -1.09 -19.26
CA GLY A 17 -4.75 -0.33 -19.74
C GLY A 17 -5.36 0.54 -18.66
N THR A 18 -5.58 0.00 -17.46
CA THR A 18 -6.09 0.76 -16.31
C THR A 18 -5.11 1.86 -15.89
N GLY A 19 -3.80 1.56 -15.82
CA GLY A 19 -2.76 2.54 -15.51
C GLY A 19 -2.70 3.69 -16.52
N LEU A 20 -2.76 3.39 -17.83
CA LEU A 20 -2.79 4.41 -18.88
C LEU A 20 -4.06 5.26 -18.80
N GLY A 21 -5.22 4.62 -18.60
CA GLY A 21 -6.49 5.32 -18.46
C GLY A 21 -6.48 6.31 -17.29
N TYR A 22 -5.94 5.88 -16.14
CA TYR A 22 -5.80 6.73 -14.96
C TYR A 22 -4.78 7.86 -15.17
N LEU A 23 -3.68 7.62 -15.90
CA LEU A 23 -2.69 8.62 -16.27
C LEU A 23 -3.26 9.70 -17.20
N LEU A 24 -4.13 9.30 -18.14
CA LEU A 24 -4.84 10.21 -19.03
C LEU A 24 -5.86 11.08 -18.28
N MET A 25 -6.64 10.49 -17.36
CA MET A 25 -7.55 11.26 -16.51
C MET A 25 -6.80 12.20 -15.58
N THR A 26 -5.68 11.76 -15.02
CA THR A 26 -4.82 12.58 -14.16
C THR A 26 -4.21 13.76 -14.91
N SER A 27 -3.88 13.59 -16.20
CA SER A 27 -3.34 14.67 -17.02
C SER A 27 -4.35 15.79 -17.34
N GLN A 28 -5.64 15.58 -17.05
CA GLN A 28 -6.68 16.60 -17.15
C GLN A 28 -6.86 17.41 -15.88
N LEU A 29 -6.19 17.05 -14.78
CA LEU A 29 -6.22 17.85 -13.55
C LEU A 29 -5.36 19.11 -13.73
N PRO A 30 -5.80 20.27 -13.20
CA PRO A 30 -4.97 21.46 -13.13
C PRO A 30 -3.67 21.11 -12.42
N ARG A 31 -2.53 21.41 -13.05
CA ARG A 31 -1.21 21.21 -12.45
C ARG A 31 -0.79 22.53 -11.82
N HIS A 32 -0.69 22.58 -10.50
CA HIS A 32 -0.04 23.68 -9.80
C HIS A 32 1.47 23.45 -9.66
N ASP A 33 2.25 24.51 -9.44
CA ASP A 33 3.66 24.39 -9.06
C ASP A 33 3.73 23.80 -7.63
N GLY A 34 4.02 22.49 -7.53
CA GLY A 34 4.15 21.77 -6.25
C GLY A 34 3.68 20.31 -6.32
N ILE A 35 3.53 19.68 -5.14
CA ILE A 35 2.88 18.39 -4.98
C ILE A 35 1.38 18.64 -4.80
N ASP A 36 0.65 18.50 -5.89
CA ASP A 36 -0.80 18.77 -5.98
C ASP A 36 -1.62 17.47 -5.84
N ALA A 37 -2.95 17.56 -5.81
CA ALA A 37 -3.88 16.43 -5.77
C ALA A 37 -3.67 15.42 -6.93
N ALA A 38 -3.01 15.83 -8.01
CA ALA A 38 -2.62 14.98 -9.13
C ALA A 38 -1.36 14.13 -8.87
N PHE A 39 -0.59 14.39 -7.81
CA PHE A 39 0.67 13.68 -7.51
C PHE A 39 0.45 12.22 -7.15
N VAL A 40 -0.44 11.95 -6.18
CA VAL A 40 -0.78 10.57 -5.77
C VAL A 40 -1.35 9.77 -6.94
N PRO A 41 -2.34 10.29 -7.70
CA PRO A 41 -2.82 9.66 -8.92
C PRO A 41 -1.72 9.37 -9.96
N SER A 42 -0.83 10.34 -10.20
CA SER A 42 0.26 10.22 -11.18
C SER A 42 1.28 9.16 -10.77
N LEU A 43 1.64 9.12 -9.48
CA LEU A 43 2.61 8.18 -8.93
C LEU A 43 2.07 6.74 -8.96
N LEU A 44 0.80 6.55 -8.58
CA LEU A 44 0.14 5.25 -8.67
C LEU A 44 0.00 4.80 -10.14
N SER A 45 -0.42 5.70 -11.03
CA SER A 45 -0.51 5.42 -12.48
C SER A 45 0.83 5.00 -13.06
N SER A 46 1.92 5.71 -12.73
CA SER A 46 3.25 5.43 -13.27
C SER A 46 3.77 4.09 -12.78
N LEU A 47 3.54 3.75 -11.51
CA LEU A 47 3.92 2.47 -10.94
C LEU A 47 3.12 1.32 -11.57
N LEU A 48 1.80 1.46 -11.73
CA LEU A 48 0.95 0.48 -12.42
C LEU A 48 1.40 0.25 -13.87
N CYS A 49 1.70 1.32 -14.59
CA CYS A 49 2.25 1.23 -15.95
C CYS A 49 3.60 0.49 -15.97
N LEU A 50 4.49 0.81 -15.02
CA LEU A 50 5.79 0.14 -14.90
C LEU A 50 5.62 -1.37 -14.64
N LEU A 51 4.76 -1.73 -13.69
CA LEU A 51 4.42 -3.13 -13.40
C LEU A 51 3.81 -3.84 -14.61
N GLY A 52 2.87 -3.21 -15.31
CA GLY A 52 2.29 -3.75 -16.53
C GLY A 52 3.34 -4.03 -17.61
N VAL A 53 4.28 -3.10 -17.83
CA VAL A 53 5.40 -3.29 -18.75
C VAL A 53 6.32 -4.42 -18.30
N LEU A 54 6.72 -4.45 -17.02
CA LEU A 54 7.58 -5.50 -16.47
C LEU A 54 6.92 -6.89 -16.59
N GLN A 55 5.60 -6.97 -16.39
CA GLN A 55 4.85 -8.23 -16.52
C GLN A 55 4.76 -8.68 -17.98
N LEU A 56 4.57 -7.76 -18.93
CA LEU A 56 4.63 -8.07 -20.36
C LEU A 56 6.02 -8.55 -20.79
N LEU A 57 7.10 -7.97 -20.23
CA LEU A 57 8.47 -8.40 -20.48
C LEU A 57 8.79 -9.76 -19.83
N SER A 58 8.28 -10.00 -18.61
CA SER A 58 8.42 -11.27 -17.88
C SER A 58 7.80 -12.43 -18.66
N VAL A 59 6.59 -12.26 -19.20
CA VAL A 59 5.91 -13.26 -20.05
C VAL A 59 6.74 -13.60 -21.31
N ARG A 60 7.54 -12.65 -21.82
CA ARG A 60 8.38 -12.83 -23.02
C ARG A 60 9.76 -13.43 -22.73
N HIS A 61 10.39 -13.14 -21.59
CA HIS A 61 11.79 -13.53 -21.34
C HIS A 61 11.98 -14.82 -20.53
N CYS A 62 11.18 -15.12 -19.51
CA CYS A 62 11.25 -16.40 -18.82
C CYS A 62 10.05 -16.58 -17.90
N SER A 63 9.42 -17.75 -18.02
CA SER A 63 8.31 -18.21 -17.20
C SER A 63 8.75 -18.52 -15.76
N GLN A 64 9.28 -17.56 -15.00
CA GLN A 64 9.41 -17.70 -13.53
C GLN A 64 9.80 -16.38 -12.85
N ALA A 65 8.83 -15.51 -12.68
CA ALA A 65 8.75 -14.58 -11.55
C ALA A 65 7.32 -14.05 -11.55
N VAL A 66 6.39 -14.93 -11.16
CA VAL A 66 5.08 -14.50 -10.68
C VAL A 66 5.37 -13.83 -9.34
N THR A 67 5.76 -12.56 -9.38
CA THR A 67 5.50 -11.67 -8.27
C THR A 67 4.05 -11.30 -8.44
N GLU A 68 3.19 -12.03 -7.72
CA GLU A 68 1.82 -11.65 -7.43
C GLU A 68 1.74 -10.14 -7.20
N TYR A 69 1.23 -9.41 -8.18
CA TYR A 69 0.76 -8.05 -7.96
C TYR A 69 -0.66 -8.16 -7.45
N HIS A 70 -0.78 -8.21 -6.13
CA HIS A 70 -2.01 -7.86 -5.45
C HIS A 70 -2.07 -6.33 -5.34
N PRO A 71 -3.15 -5.68 -5.79
CA PRO A 71 -3.38 -4.26 -5.56
C PRO A 71 -3.88 -4.01 -4.14
N ASP A 72 -3.28 -4.69 -3.16
CA ASP A 72 -3.46 -4.51 -1.74
C ASP A 72 -2.06 -4.59 -1.14
N ALA A 73 -1.69 -3.67 -0.24
CA ALA A 73 -0.69 -4.06 0.75
C ALA A 73 -1.27 -5.30 1.42
N GLU A 74 -0.66 -6.46 1.14
CA GLU A 74 -1.20 -7.81 1.35
C GLU A 74 -2.32 -8.20 0.39
N ALA A 75 -1.96 -8.88 -0.69
CA ALA A 75 -2.53 -10.21 -0.78
C ALA A 75 -1.47 -11.26 -1.06
N ASP A 76 -1.74 -12.43 -0.54
CA ASP A 76 -1.09 -13.71 -0.74
C ASP A 76 -2.30 -14.63 -0.97
N THR A 77 -2.31 -15.38 -2.08
CA THR A 77 -3.48 -16.18 -2.48
C THR A 77 -3.58 -17.47 -1.61
N PRO A 78 -4.71 -18.18 -1.64
CA PRO A 78 -5.50 -18.56 -0.46
C PRO A 78 -5.01 -19.86 0.23
N GLN A 79 -4.60 -19.80 1.50
CA GLN A 79 -4.55 -20.98 2.37
C GLN A 79 -5.75 -20.98 3.33
N GLY A 80 -6.80 -21.66 2.88
CA GLY A 80 -8.13 -21.67 3.48
C GLY A 80 -8.14 -22.06 4.96
N GLY A 81 -8.43 -21.08 5.83
CA GLY A 81 -8.88 -21.31 7.20
C GLY A 81 -8.32 -20.31 8.21
N SER A 82 -7.00 -20.20 8.33
CA SER A 82 -6.34 -19.23 9.24
C SER A 82 -6.27 -17.83 8.62
N ASP A 83 -6.16 -17.78 7.30
CA ASP A 83 -5.88 -16.56 6.55
C ASP A 83 -7.07 -15.58 6.55
N ILE A 84 -8.29 -16.09 6.36
CA ILE A 84 -9.52 -15.27 6.43
C ILE A 84 -9.64 -14.56 7.78
N LYS A 85 -9.23 -15.21 8.88
CA LYS A 85 -9.28 -14.61 10.21
C LYS A 85 -8.23 -13.51 10.37
N THR A 86 -7.06 -13.66 9.75
CA THR A 86 -6.04 -12.60 9.69
C THR A 86 -6.53 -11.43 8.85
N VAL A 87 -7.06 -11.69 7.66
CA VAL A 87 -7.65 -10.66 6.77
C VAL A 87 -8.78 -9.89 7.46
N VAL A 88 -9.68 -10.57 8.18
CA VAL A 88 -10.74 -9.90 8.93
C VAL A 88 -10.18 -9.03 10.06
N LYS A 89 -9.10 -9.46 10.73
CA LYS A 89 -8.43 -8.67 11.77
C LYS A 89 -7.73 -7.44 11.18
N THR A 90 -7.00 -7.59 10.08
CA THR A 90 -6.32 -6.46 9.42
C THR A 90 -7.34 -5.45 8.89
N LEU A 91 -8.43 -5.92 8.28
CA LEU A 91 -9.53 -5.06 7.84
C LEU A 91 -10.18 -4.30 9.01
N ALA A 92 -10.49 -5.00 10.11
CA ALA A 92 -11.03 -4.37 11.31
C ALA A 92 -10.06 -3.33 11.89
N LEU A 93 -8.76 -3.60 11.84
CA LEU A 93 -7.72 -2.70 12.32
C LEU A 93 -7.60 -1.45 11.45
N ILE A 94 -7.72 -1.57 10.12
CA ILE A 94 -7.75 -0.44 9.19
C ILE A 94 -8.96 0.45 9.47
N VAL A 95 -10.16 -0.15 9.62
CA VAL A 95 -11.38 0.61 9.94
C VAL A 95 -11.23 1.33 11.28
N GLY A 96 -10.68 0.67 12.30
CA GLY A 96 -10.37 1.27 13.60
C GLY A 96 -9.39 2.44 13.49
N TYR A 97 -8.33 2.29 12.70
CA TYR A 97 -7.36 3.35 12.44
C TYR A 97 -8.03 4.58 11.81
N ILE A 98 -8.83 4.41 10.75
CA ILE A 98 -9.50 5.52 10.06
C ILE A 98 -10.47 6.25 11.02
N ALA A 99 -11.21 5.50 11.85
CA ALA A 99 -12.15 6.08 12.80
C ALA A 99 -11.46 6.88 13.93
N LEU A 100 -10.31 6.42 14.41
CA LEU A 100 -9.54 7.07 15.49
C LEU A 100 -8.54 8.12 14.99
N LEU A 101 -8.29 8.19 13.67
CA LEU A 101 -7.36 9.15 13.06
C LEU A 101 -7.76 10.59 13.40
N SER A 102 -9.06 10.91 13.31
CA SER A 102 -9.59 12.24 13.59
C SER A 102 -9.39 12.70 15.05
N PRO A 103 -9.79 11.92 16.08
CA PRO A 103 -9.65 12.37 17.47
C PRO A 103 -8.21 12.31 18.02
N ILE A 104 -7.39 11.34 17.59
CA ILE A 104 -6.12 11.05 18.26
C ILE A 104 -4.91 11.62 17.50
N GLY A 105 -5.02 11.75 16.18
CA GLY A 105 -3.98 12.29 15.32
C GLY A 105 -3.15 11.21 14.62
N PHE A 106 -2.67 11.57 13.44
CA PHE A 106 -1.97 10.70 12.50
C PHE A 106 -0.72 10.02 13.09
N PRO A 107 0.28 10.74 13.65
CA PRO A 107 1.54 10.08 14.01
C PRO A 107 1.38 9.06 15.15
N LEU A 108 0.50 9.34 16.12
CA LEU A 108 0.26 8.43 17.22
C LEU A 108 -0.57 7.21 16.78
N MET A 109 -1.65 7.43 16.02
CA MET A 109 -2.47 6.34 15.51
C MET A 109 -1.75 5.45 14.52
N THR A 110 -0.93 6.02 13.63
CA THR A 110 -0.13 5.25 12.67
C THR A 110 0.91 4.37 13.39
N ALA A 111 1.55 4.87 14.46
CA ALA A 111 2.49 4.06 15.24
C ALA A 111 1.78 2.87 15.93
N ILE A 112 0.62 3.12 16.53
CA ILE A 112 -0.18 2.06 17.18
C ILE A 112 -0.69 1.06 16.14
N TYR A 113 -1.21 1.55 15.02
CA TYR A 113 -1.69 0.74 13.91
C TYR A 113 -0.59 -0.18 13.38
N LEU A 114 0.58 0.37 13.04
CA LEU A 114 1.72 -0.41 12.53
C LEU A 114 2.16 -1.48 13.52
N TYR A 115 2.25 -1.13 14.81
CA TYR A 115 2.59 -2.09 15.86
C TYR A 115 1.58 -3.24 15.96
N LEU A 116 0.27 -2.94 15.96
CA LEU A 116 -0.78 -3.97 15.99
C LEU A 116 -0.78 -4.81 14.70
N GLN A 117 -0.56 -4.18 13.55
CA GLN A 117 -0.52 -4.83 12.24
C GLN A 117 0.66 -5.82 12.18
N PHE A 118 1.86 -5.43 12.62
CA PHE A 118 3.00 -6.33 12.72
C PHE A 118 2.73 -7.54 13.61
N ILE A 119 2.00 -7.38 14.72
CA ILE A 119 1.62 -8.50 15.59
C ILE A 119 0.58 -9.41 14.93
N VAL A 120 -0.43 -8.85 14.26
CA VAL A 120 -1.47 -9.64 13.58
C VAL A 120 -0.87 -10.47 12.44
N LEU A 121 0.12 -9.93 11.75
CA LEU A 121 0.82 -10.59 10.64
C LEU A 121 1.93 -11.54 11.08
N THR A 122 2.48 -11.39 12.29
CA THR A 122 3.53 -12.30 12.76
C THR A 122 2.91 -13.67 13.02
N PRO A 123 3.30 -14.72 12.27
CA PRO A 123 2.78 -16.06 12.49
C PRO A 123 3.14 -16.52 13.91
N VAL A 124 2.20 -17.21 14.55
CA VAL A 124 2.27 -17.68 15.96
C VAL A 124 3.50 -18.55 16.29
N ASP A 125 4.23 -18.99 15.27
CA ASP A 125 5.44 -19.82 15.36
C ASP A 125 6.74 -19.02 15.56
N HIS A 126 6.69 -17.68 15.44
CA HIS A 126 7.86 -16.80 15.62
C HIS A 126 7.76 -15.93 16.88
N ARG A 127 8.90 -15.73 17.56
CA ARG A 127 8.98 -14.88 18.76
C ARG A 127 8.78 -13.42 18.36
N VAL A 128 7.68 -12.82 18.79
CA VAL A 128 7.38 -11.40 18.58
C VAL A 128 8.39 -10.54 19.34
N ASN A 129 9.24 -9.81 18.61
CA ASN A 129 10.16 -8.85 19.20
C ASN A 129 9.47 -7.48 19.35
N HIS A 130 8.66 -7.36 20.40
CA HIS A 130 7.84 -6.17 20.68
C HIS A 130 8.63 -4.85 20.65
N LEU A 131 9.88 -4.87 21.12
CA LEU A 131 10.77 -3.69 21.14
C LEU A 131 11.14 -3.22 19.73
N ALA A 132 11.50 -4.16 18.84
CA ALA A 132 11.84 -3.83 17.46
C ALA A 132 10.61 -3.32 16.69
N TYR A 133 9.44 -3.96 16.87
CA TYR A 133 8.21 -3.55 16.20
C TYR A 133 7.72 -2.18 16.66
N ALA A 134 7.80 -1.89 17.96
CA ALA A 134 7.46 -0.57 18.47
C ALA A 134 8.42 0.52 17.95
N LEU A 135 9.72 0.23 17.91
CA LEU A 135 10.72 1.17 17.41
C LEU A 135 10.54 1.46 15.92
N ILE A 136 10.38 0.40 15.10
CA ILE A 136 10.15 0.55 13.66
C ILE A 136 8.84 1.31 13.42
N ALA A 137 7.76 0.95 14.11
CA ALA A 137 6.46 1.63 13.98
C ALA A 137 6.56 3.13 14.33
N LEU A 138 7.25 3.47 15.42
CA LEU A 138 7.46 4.86 15.85
C LEU A 138 8.28 5.65 14.82
N VAL A 139 9.41 5.09 14.39
CA VAL A 139 10.32 5.73 13.43
C VAL A 139 9.64 5.90 12.07
N THR A 140 9.00 4.85 11.55
CA THR A 140 8.25 4.91 10.29
C THR A 140 7.13 5.94 10.38
N SER A 141 6.35 5.93 11.46
CA SER A 141 5.29 6.92 11.66
C SER A 141 5.81 8.36 11.66
N ALA A 142 6.91 8.61 12.39
CA ALA A 142 7.54 9.93 12.43
C ALA A 142 8.06 10.39 11.06
N ILE A 143 8.76 9.52 10.33
CA ILE A 143 9.26 9.81 8.98
C ILE A 143 8.09 10.09 8.03
N THR A 144 7.05 9.26 8.04
CA THR A 144 5.88 9.44 7.19
C THR A 144 5.16 10.75 7.52
N TYR A 145 5.01 11.10 8.80
CA TYR A 145 4.43 12.38 9.21
C TYR A 145 5.23 13.58 8.71
N LEU A 146 6.56 13.56 8.87
CA LEU A 146 7.43 14.61 8.37
C LEU A 146 7.41 14.71 6.85
N LEU A 147 7.35 13.58 6.14
CA LEU A 147 7.25 13.56 4.69
C LEU A 147 5.93 14.21 4.23
N PHE A 148 4.81 13.89 4.88
CA PHE A 148 3.53 14.53 4.56
C PHE A 148 3.49 16.01 4.91
N ARG A 149 4.07 16.42 6.03
CA ARG A 149 4.09 17.82 6.47
C ARG A 149 5.04 18.69 5.65
N GLU A 150 6.27 18.24 5.42
CA GLU A 150 7.33 19.05 4.79
C GLU A 150 7.47 18.80 3.29
N ALA A 151 7.32 17.54 2.83
CA ALA A 151 7.47 17.24 1.41
C ALA A 151 6.15 17.41 0.66
N PHE A 152 5.02 17.01 1.25
CA PHE A 152 3.72 17.04 0.57
C PHE A 152 2.84 18.24 0.95
N ASP A 153 3.24 19.06 1.92
CA ASP A 153 2.45 20.18 2.49
C ASP A 153 0.99 19.80 2.79
N LEU A 154 0.78 18.52 3.14
CA LEU A 154 -0.53 17.97 3.45
C LEU A 154 -0.78 18.12 4.94
N MET A 155 -1.79 18.93 5.28
CA MET A 155 -2.27 19.08 6.65
C MET A 155 -2.90 17.77 7.14
N LEU A 156 -2.08 16.93 7.76
CA LEU A 156 -2.56 15.76 8.47
C LEU A 156 -3.09 16.17 9.85
N PRO A 157 -4.17 15.54 10.34
CA PRO A 157 -4.63 15.76 11.71
C PRO A 157 -3.50 15.44 12.69
N SER A 158 -2.93 16.46 13.33
CA SER A 158 -1.94 16.28 14.41
C SER A 158 -2.57 15.73 15.69
N GLY A 159 -3.91 15.79 15.80
CA GLY A 159 -4.67 15.29 16.94
C GLY A 159 -4.45 16.15 18.19
N LEU A 160 -4.40 15.50 19.35
CA LEU A 160 -4.26 16.16 20.66
C LEU A 160 -2.84 16.68 20.97
N LEU A 161 -1.86 16.42 20.09
CA LEU A 161 -0.47 16.82 20.28
C LEU A 161 -0.20 18.10 19.45
N PRO A 162 0.04 19.27 20.09
CA PRO A 162 0.09 20.56 19.42
C PRO A 162 1.47 20.90 18.80
N PHE A 163 2.17 19.93 18.21
CA PHE A 163 3.48 20.15 17.59
C PHE A 163 3.46 20.00 16.06
#